data_AF-A0A482W5N2-F1
#
_entry.id   AF-A0A482W5N2-F1
#
_cell.length_a   1.000
_cell.length_b   1.000
_cell.length_c   1.000
_cell.angle_alpha   90.00
_cell.angle_beta   90.00
_cell.angle_gamma   90.00
#
_symmetry.space_group_name_H-M   'P 1'
#
loop_
_entity.id
_entity.type
_entity.pdbx_description
1 polymer ?
#
loop_
_entity_poly.entity_id
_entity_poly.type
_entity_poly.pdbx_seq_one_letter_code
_entity_poly.pdbx_strand_id
1 'polypeptide(L)'
;MYTDLHDLLEHKKTYCKLRFTCKCDSNKSKSPADDHSSASLLCVQCKDAFQNAWDLMVHAQAAHMLNIYELGVPALANCASPPLSPRDNSTPDK
;
A
#
# COMPACT_ATOMS: atom_id res chain seq x y z
N MET A 1 20.92 6.13 7.20
CA MET A 1 20.48 6.04 5.79
C MET A 1 21.53 6.79 5.00
N TYR A 2 22.16 6.17 3.98
CA TYR A 2 23.14 6.88 3.13
C TYR A 2 22.38 7.81 2.20
N THR A 3 22.64 9.11 2.25
CA THR A 3 21.94 10.08 1.40
C THR A 3 22.58 10.20 0.03
N ASP A 4 23.87 9.84 -0.10
CA ASP A 4 24.65 10.05 -1.31
C ASP A 4 25.72 8.95 -1.51
N LEU A 5 26.17 8.81 -2.76
CA LEU A 5 27.12 7.77 -3.20
C LEU A 5 28.47 7.89 -2.48
N HIS A 6 28.91 9.12 -2.19
CA HIS A 6 30.18 9.39 -1.51
C HIS A 6 30.17 8.86 -0.06
N ASP A 7 29.05 9.04 0.64
CA ASP A 7 28.82 8.58 2.01
C ASP A 7 28.85 7.04 2.10
N LEU A 8 28.29 6.37 1.08
CA LEU A 8 28.35 4.91 0.94
C LEU A 8 29.78 4.40 0.69
N LEU A 9 30.59 5.12 -0.10
CA LEU A 9 31.99 4.76 -0.37
C LEU A 9 32.90 4.94 0.85
N GLU A 10 32.71 6.01 1.60
CA GLU A 10 33.40 6.25 2.87
C GLU A 10 33.05 5.17 3.90
N HIS A 11 31.77 4.77 3.96
CA HIS A 11 31.32 3.68 4.79
C HIS A 11 31.92 2.31 4.40
N LYS A 12 32.10 2.03 3.10
CA LYS A 12 32.78 0.80 2.63
C LYS A 12 34.22 0.69 3.14
N LYS A 13 34.89 1.81 3.43
CA LYS A 13 36.26 1.80 3.97
C LYS A 13 36.30 1.43 5.46
N THR A 14 35.18 1.53 6.17
CA THR A 14 35.04 1.06 7.56
C THR A 14 34.41 -0.33 7.58
N TYR A 15 34.83 -1.19 8.53
CA TYR A 15 34.32 -2.55 8.64
C TYR A 15 32.82 -2.53 8.96
N CYS A 16 31.98 -2.69 7.94
CA CYS A 16 30.53 -2.74 8.09
C CYS A 16 30.09 -4.10 8.64
N LYS A 17 29.47 -4.09 9.82
CA LYS A 17 28.95 -5.30 10.48
C LYS A 17 27.56 -5.72 9.95
N LEU A 18 26.91 -4.86 9.17
CA LEU A 18 25.67 -5.20 8.46
C LEU A 18 26.01 -5.74 7.07
N ARG A 19 26.02 -7.07 6.93
CA ARG A 19 25.98 -7.73 5.63
C ARG A 19 24.60 -7.53 5.00
N PHE A 20 24.35 -6.36 4.44
CA PHE A 20 23.38 -6.26 3.36
C PHE A 20 24.04 -6.91 2.15
N THR A 21 23.74 -8.18 1.91
CA THR A 21 24.11 -8.83 0.65
C THR A 21 23.44 -8.03 -0.47
N CYS A 22 24.21 -7.23 -1.20
CA CYS A 22 23.70 -6.62 -2.42
C CYS A 22 23.22 -7.75 -3.33
N LYS A 23 21.92 -7.84 -3.61
CA LYS A 23 21.42 -8.52 -4.81
C LYS A 23 21.70 -7.62 -6.01
N CYS A 24 22.98 -7.35 -6.24
CA CYS A 24 23.45 -6.84 -7.50
C CYS A 24 23.36 -8.05 -8.43
N ASP A 25 22.29 -8.12 -9.24
CA ASP A 25 21.93 -9.23 -10.12
C ASP A 25 23.14 -9.63 -10.97
N SER A 26 23.89 -10.60 -10.47
CA SER A 26 25.07 -11.13 -11.13
C SER A 26 24.57 -12.12 -12.15
N ASN A 27 24.18 -11.60 -13.31
CA ASN A 27 24.29 -12.22 -14.62
C ASN A 27 24.57 -13.74 -14.56
N LYS A 28 23.52 -14.55 -14.34
CA LYS A 28 23.60 -16.00 -14.53
C LYS A 28 22.30 -16.53 -15.13
N SER A 29 22.39 -16.73 -16.44
CA SER A 29 22.23 -18.06 -17.04
C SER A 29 21.04 -18.88 -16.52
N LYS A 30 19.98 -18.87 -17.32
CA LYS A 30 18.95 -19.91 -17.47
C LYS A 30 19.27 -21.20 -16.70
N SER A 31 18.59 -21.41 -15.57
CA SER A 31 18.37 -22.72 -14.96
C SER A 31 16.85 -22.91 -14.83
N PRO A 32 16.26 -23.96 -15.43
CA PRO A 32 14.81 -24.09 -15.57
C PRO A 32 14.18 -24.92 -14.44
N ALA A 33 14.57 -24.71 -13.18
CA ALA A 33 14.10 -25.58 -12.09
C ALA A 33 14.18 -24.99 -10.67
N ASP A 34 14.08 -23.67 -10.51
CA ASP A 34 13.78 -23.09 -9.20
C ASP A 34 12.39 -22.46 -9.30
N ASP A 35 11.40 -23.26 -8.92
CA ASP A 35 10.03 -22.83 -8.63
C ASP A 35 10.12 -21.84 -7.48
N HIS A 36 10.46 -20.60 -7.83
CA HIS A 36 10.42 -19.47 -6.94
C HIS A 36 8.92 -19.18 -6.75
N SER A 37 8.24 -20.03 -5.97
CA SER A 37 6.89 -19.82 -5.45
C SER A 37 6.91 -18.56 -4.59
N SER A 38 6.96 -17.41 -5.25
CA SER A 38 6.70 -16.13 -4.66
C SER A 38 5.24 -16.19 -4.23
N ALA A 39 5.01 -16.35 -2.92
CA ALA A 39 3.67 -16.39 -2.36
C ALA A 39 2.87 -15.18 -2.86
N SER A 40 1.71 -15.44 -3.47
CA SER A 40 0.81 -14.39 -3.98
C SER A 40 -0.05 -13.83 -2.83
N LEU A 41 -0.36 -12.54 -2.91
CA LEU A 41 -1.25 -11.87 -1.97
C LEU A 41 -2.68 -11.98 -2.48
N LEU A 42 -3.62 -12.42 -1.63
CA LEU A 42 -5.03 -12.56 -2.02
C LEU A 42 -5.89 -11.47 -1.40
N CYS A 43 -6.76 -10.85 -2.20
CA CYS A 43 -7.82 -10.01 -1.67
C CYS A 43 -8.78 -10.86 -0.83
N VAL A 44 -9.02 -10.47 0.42
CA VAL A 44 -9.88 -11.27 1.32
C VAL A 44 -11.33 -11.29 0.84
N GLN A 45 -11.78 -10.24 0.17
CA GLN A 45 -13.17 -10.04 -0.21
C GLN A 45 -13.56 -10.75 -1.52
N CYS A 46 -12.71 -10.72 -2.54
CA CYS A 46 -12.99 -11.35 -3.85
C CYS A 46 -12.06 -12.53 -4.20
N LYS A 47 -11.00 -12.76 -3.42
CA LYS A 47 -9.97 -13.80 -3.63
C LYS A 47 -9.09 -13.61 -4.88
N ASP A 48 -9.11 -12.44 -5.50
CA ASP A 48 -8.16 -12.10 -6.56
C ASP A 48 -6.72 -12.10 -6.04
N ALA A 49 -5.79 -12.58 -6.88
CA ALA A 49 -4.38 -12.73 -6.56
C ALA A 49 -3.54 -11.57 -7.11
N PHE A 50 -2.59 -11.10 -6.31
CA PHE A 50 -1.71 -9.98 -6.61
C PHE A 50 -0.26 -10.34 -6.29
N GLN A 51 0.64 -9.90 -7.17
CA GLN A 51 2.08 -10.11 -6.99
C GLN A 51 2.71 -9.08 -6.04
N ASN A 52 2.10 -7.90 -5.92
CA ASN A 52 2.63 -6.76 -5.17
C ASN A 52 1.59 -6.21 -4.19
N ALA A 53 2.04 -5.78 -3.01
CA ALA A 53 1.16 -5.26 -1.96
C ALA A 53 0.47 -3.94 -2.35
N TRP A 54 1.14 -3.11 -3.16
CA TRP A 54 0.57 -1.86 -3.67
C TRP A 54 -0.66 -2.11 -4.56
N ASP A 55 -0.55 -3.06 -5.50
CA ASP A 55 -1.65 -3.37 -6.42
C ASP A 55 -2.87 -3.91 -5.66
N LEU A 56 -2.64 -4.76 -4.65
CA LEU A 56 -3.69 -5.23 -3.74
C LEU A 56 -4.36 -4.06 -2.98
N MET A 57 -3.57 -3.11 -2.47
CA MET A 57 -4.07 -1.93 -1.75
C MET A 57 -4.95 -1.05 -2.65
N VAL A 58 -4.53 -0.80 -3.88
CA VAL A 58 -5.30 -0.01 -4.86
C VAL A 58 -6.59 -0.72 -5.23
N HIS A 59 -6.52 -2.05 -5.46
CA HIS A 59 -7.71 -2.87 -5.72
C HIS A 59 -8.73 -2.79 -4.58
N ALA A 60 -8.30 -2.94 -3.32
CA ALA A 60 -9.20 -2.91 -2.17
C ALA A 60 -9.95 -1.57 -2.04
N GLN A 61 -9.27 -0.45 -2.33
CA GLN A 61 -9.89 0.88 -2.32
C GLN A 61 -10.90 1.05 -3.47
N ALA A 62 -10.55 0.66 -4.70
CA ALA A 62 -11.40 0.92 -5.86
C ALA A 62 -12.55 -0.07 -6.01
N ALA A 63 -12.30 -1.37 -5.80
CA ALA A 63 -13.27 -2.44 -6.04
C ALA A 63 -14.19 -2.70 -4.84
N HIS A 64 -13.72 -2.41 -3.62
CA HIS A 64 -14.45 -2.69 -2.39
C HIS A 64 -14.74 -1.44 -1.56
N MET A 65 -14.31 -0.25 -2.02
CA MET A 65 -14.51 1.03 -1.33
C MET A 65 -13.99 1.00 0.12
N LEU A 66 -12.88 0.27 0.34
CA LEU A 66 -12.27 0.16 1.66
C LEU A 66 -11.36 1.36 1.90
N ASN A 67 -11.69 2.17 2.90
CA ASN A 67 -10.80 3.21 3.41
C ASN A 67 -9.67 2.56 4.21
N ILE A 68 -8.43 2.78 3.78
CA ILE A 68 -7.22 2.26 4.44
C ILE A 68 -6.53 3.30 5.33
N TYR A 69 -7.01 4.55 5.31
CA TYR A 69 -6.57 5.63 6.18
C TYR A 69 -7.74 6.54 6.52
N GLU A 70 -7.60 7.24 7.65
CA GLU A 70 -8.47 8.35 8.04
C GLU A 70 -7.61 9.57 8.37
N LEU A 71 -8.15 10.76 8.15
CA LEU A 71 -7.50 12.00 8.54
C LEU A 71 -7.56 12.13 10.06
N GLY A 72 -6.42 11.94 10.72
CA GLY A 72 -6.27 12.21 12.15
C GLY A 72 -6.32 13.70 12.43
N VAL A 73 -7.52 14.29 12.45
CA VAL A 73 -7.71 15.64 12.98
C VAL A 73 -7.68 15.56 14.51
N PRO A 74 -6.84 16.36 15.22
CA PRO A 74 -6.94 16.44 16.67
C PRO A 74 -8.34 16.96 16.99
N ALA A 75 -9.08 16.20 17.81
CA ALA A 75 -10.49 16.43 18.10
C ALA A 75 -10.74 17.82 18.70
N LEU A 76 -10.95 18.81 17.83
CA LEU A 76 -11.58 20.08 18.14
C LEU A 76 -12.82 20.18 17.28
N ALA A 77 -13.97 19.95 17.92
CA ALA A 77 -15.33 20.16 17.44
C ALA A 77 -15.87 19.15 16.39
N ASN A 78 -16.66 18.20 16.88
CA ASN A 78 -18.09 18.13 16.58
C ASN A 78 -18.53 18.77 15.24
N CYS A 79 -18.17 18.17 14.11
CA CYS A 79 -18.91 18.35 12.86
C CYS A 79 -20.13 17.43 12.92
N ALA A 80 -21.15 17.83 13.68
CA ALA A 80 -22.44 17.17 13.62
C ALA A 80 -22.98 17.29 12.18
N SER A 81 -23.05 16.18 11.45
CA SER A 81 -23.89 16.08 10.27
C SER A 81 -25.34 16.38 10.71
N PRO A 82 -26.06 17.34 10.12
CA PRO A 82 -27.49 17.44 10.37
C PRO A 82 -28.18 16.17 9.86
N PRO A 83 -29.16 15.60 10.60
CA PRO A 83 -29.95 14.51 10.06
C PRO A 83 -30.70 14.99 8.82
N LEU A 84 -30.64 14.19 7.75
CA LEU A 84 -31.44 14.37 6.54
C LEU A 84 -32.92 14.28 6.94
N SER A 85 -33.60 15.42 7.05
CA SER A 85 -35.07 15.44 7.15
C SER A 85 -35.67 14.92 5.84
N PRO A 86 -36.61 13.96 5.86
CA PRO A 86 -37.37 13.58 4.67
C PRO A 86 -38.22 14.76 4.20
N ARG A 87 -38.00 15.24 2.97
CA ARG A 87 -38.83 16.28 2.35
C ARG A 87 -40.10 15.62 1.80
N ASP A 88 -41.18 15.62 2.58
CA ASP A 88 -42.52 15.32 2.07
C ASP A 88 -43.00 16.53 1.24
N ASN A 89 -43.23 16.32 -0.06
CA ASN A 89 -43.84 17.32 -0.93
C ASN A 89 -45.16 16.79 -1.47
N SER A 90 -46.16 16.78 -0.59
CA SER A 90 -47.55 16.53 -0.93
C SER A 90 -48.35 17.83 -0.87
N THR A 91 -48.46 18.55 -1.99
CA THR A 91 -49.52 19.54 -2.19
C THR A 91 -50.05 19.43 -3.63
N PRO A 92 -51.33 19.03 -3.84
CA PRO A 92 -52.04 19.26 -5.08
C PRO A 92 -52.68 20.65 -5.02
N ASP A 93 -52.29 21.56 -5.92
CA ASP A 93 -52.99 22.83 -6.08
C ASP A 93 -54.07 22.70 -7.16
N LYS A 94 -55.18 23.39 -6.91
CA LYS A 94 -56.51 23.20 -7.49
C LYS A 94 -56.86 24.33 -8.45
#